data_AF-A0A1G8X8B1-F1
#
_entry.id   AF-A0A1G8X8B1-F1
#
_cell.length_a   1.000
_cell.length_b   1.000
_cell.length_c   1.000
_cell.angle_alpha   90.00
_cell.angle_beta   90.00
_cell.angle_gamma   90.00
#
_symmetry.space_group_name_H-M   'P 1'
#
loop_
_entity.id
_entity.type
_entity.pdbx_description
1 polymer ?
#
loop_
_entity_poly.entity_id
_entity_poly.type
_entity_poly.pdbx_seq_one_letter_code
_entity_poly.pdbx_strand_id
1 'polypeptide(L)' 'MSFTLLGFGLVALGLAGVRYAPAIVAAQHRQGMAPLGDDDGADLENADRVRVTKGAGVVLVVVGLVSVAYGSGIV' A
#
# COMPACT_ATOMS: atom_id res chain seq x y z
N MET A 1 -22.58 3.96 -8.69
CA MET A 1 -22.60 4.14 -7.21
C MET A 1 -21.62 3.21 -6.49
N SER A 2 -21.65 1.88 -6.69
CA SER A 2 -20.72 0.96 -6.00
C SER A 2 -19.23 1.20 -6.32
N PHE A 3 -18.88 1.48 -7.58
CA PHE A 3 -17.49 1.76 -7.98
C PHE A 3 -16.91 3.03 -7.35
N THR A 4 -17.74 4.05 -7.15
CA THR A 4 -17.34 5.31 -6.52
C THR A 4 -17.01 5.11 -5.04
N LEU A 5 -17.84 4.36 -4.32
CA LEU A 5 -17.60 4.03 -2.91
C LEU A 5 -16.36 3.15 -2.73
N LEU A 6 -16.19 2.14 -3.61
CA LEU A 6 -14.96 1.33 -3.66
C LEU A 6 -13.73 2.20 -3.93
N GLY A 7 -13.82 3.13 -4.89
CA GLY A 7 -12.74 4.04 -5.22
C GLY A 7 -12.31 4.90 -4.04
N PHE A 8 -13.26 5.50 -3.30
CA PHE A 8 -12.96 6.23 -2.08
C PHE A 8 -12.33 5.34 -1.00
N GLY A 9 -12.81 4.11 -0.84
CA GLY A 9 -12.20 3.13 0.06
C GLY A 9 -10.74 2.82 -0.29
N LEU A 10 -10.44 2.62 -1.57
CA LEU A 10 -9.07 2.37 -2.05
C LEU A 10 -8.16 3.58 -1.85
N VAL A 11 -8.66 4.80 -2.08
CA VAL A 11 -7.90 6.03 -1.80
C VAL A 11 -7.58 6.16 -0.32
N ALA A 12 -8.58 5.99 0.56
CA ALA A 12 -8.38 6.07 2.00
C ALA A 12 -7.37 5.00 2.49
N LEU A 13 -7.52 3.76 2.01
CA LEU A 13 -6.61 2.67 2.33
C LEU A 13 -5.19 2.93 1.84
N GLY A 14 -5.03 3.42 0.61
CA GLY A 14 -3.72 3.76 0.04
C GLY A 14 -3.02 4.86 0.82
N LEU A 15 -3.74 5.93 1.18
CA LEU A 15 -3.21 7.02 2.02
C LEU A 15 -2.80 6.52 3.41
N ALA A 16 -3.63 5.68 4.04
CA ALA A 16 -3.29 5.05 5.31
C ALA A 16 -2.04 4.17 5.18
N GLY A 17 -1.94 3.36 4.12
CA GLY A 17 -0.77 2.54 3.83
C GLY A 17 0.51 3.35 3.67
N VAL A 18 0.46 4.48 2.94
CA VAL A 18 1.62 5.39 2.79
C VAL A 18 2.00 6.02 4.13
N ARG A 19 1.02 6.48 4.90
CA ARG A 19 1.25 7.18 6.18
C ARG A 19 1.81 6.24 7.25
N TYR A 20 1.28 5.03 7.33
CA TYR A 20 1.61 4.06 8.37
C TYR A 20 2.62 2.99 7.92
N ALA A 21 3.17 3.07 6.71
CA ALA A 21 4.17 2.13 6.20
C ALA A 21 5.29 1.77 7.20
N PRO A 22 5.92 2.72 7.93
CA PRO A 22 6.94 2.37 8.93
C PRO A 22 6.38 1.50 10.06
N ALA A 23 5.17 1.79 10.53
CA ALA A 23 4.52 1.02 11.60
C ALA A 23 4.07 -0.36 11.13
N ILE A 24 3.61 -0.47 9.88
CA ILE A 24 3.24 -1.74 9.24
C ILE A 24 4.46 -2.65 9.15
N VAL A 25 5.58 -2.14 8.61
CA VAL A 25 6.83 -2.91 8.51
C VAL A 25 7.34 -3.32 9.89
N ALA A 26 7.29 -2.42 10.88
CA ALA A 26 7.68 -2.74 12.25
C ALA A 26 6.77 -3.82 12.89
N ALA A 27 5.49 -3.85 12.56
CA ALA A 27 4.57 -4.89 13.01
C ALA A 27 4.82 -6.23 12.30
N GLN A 28 5.06 -6.22 10.99
CA GLN A 28 5.41 -7.41 10.21
C GLN A 28 6.72 -8.04 10.71
N HIS A 29 7.71 -7.22 11.06
CA HIS A 29 8.96 -7.69 11.63
C HIS A 29 8.75 -8.37 13.00
N ARG A 30 7.92 -7.79 13.87
CA ARG A 30 7.56 -8.40 15.17
C ARG A 30 6.81 -9.72 15.04
N GLN A 31 6.08 -9.92 13.94
CA GLN A 31 5.33 -11.14 13.68
C GLN A 31 6.16 -12.22 12.98
N GLY A 32 7.47 -11.99 12.77
CA GLY A 32 8.32 -12.90 12.00
C GLY A 32 7.92 -13.02 10.53
N MET A 33 7.05 -12.13 10.03
CA MET A 33 6.58 -12.10 8.64
C MET A 33 7.51 -11.29 7.73
N ALA A 34 8.77 -11.10 8.12
CA ALA A 34 9.78 -10.48 7.28
C ALA A 34 10.34 -11.55 6.34
N PRO A 35 9.89 -11.65 5.07
CA PRO A 35 10.15 -12.83 4.24
C PRO A 35 11.58 -12.87 3.66
N LEU A 36 12.41 -11.86 3.96
CA LEU A 36 13.69 -11.60 3.32
C LEU A 36 14.78 -11.31 4.36
N GLY A 37 14.68 -11.92 5.54
CA GLY A 37 15.78 -11.99 6.48
C GLY A 37 16.41 -13.37 6.38
N ASP A 38 17.69 -13.39 6.02
CA ASP A 38 18.69 -14.39 6.42
C ASP A 38 19.16 -15.48 5.42
N ASP A 39 18.49 -15.82 4.32
CA ASP A 39 18.94 -16.98 3.50
C ASP A 39 19.33 -16.75 2.02
N ASP A 40 19.04 -15.61 1.40
CA ASP A 40 19.31 -15.44 -0.06
C ASP A 40 19.69 -14.01 -0.45
N GLY A 41 20.88 -13.53 -0.05
CA GLY A 41 21.64 -12.43 -0.71
C GLY A 41 20.95 -11.07 -1.00
N ALA A 42 19.71 -10.89 -0.58
CA ALA A 42 18.81 -9.80 -0.89
C ALA A 42 18.20 -9.28 0.42
N ASP A 43 19.08 -8.89 1.34
CA ASP A 43 18.70 -8.10 2.51
C ASP A 43 18.15 -6.77 2.03
N LEU A 44 16.84 -6.70 1.79
CA LEU A 44 16.17 -5.41 1.66
C LEU A 44 16.26 -4.74 3.03
N GLU A 45 17.08 -3.71 3.10
CA GLU A 45 17.19 -2.82 4.25
C GLU A 45 15.79 -2.36 4.67
N ASN A 46 15.55 -2.18 5.97
CA ASN A 46 14.23 -1.77 6.48
C ASN A 46 13.69 -0.52 5.77
N ALA A 47 14.57 0.37 5.32
CA ALA A 47 14.23 1.53 4.52
C ALA A 47 13.56 1.15 3.18
N ASP A 48 14.07 0.14 2.48
CA ASP A 48 13.50 -0.35 1.22
C ASP A 48 12.16 -1.04 1.43
N ARG A 49 12.01 -1.81 2.50
CA ARG A 49 10.72 -2.42 2.86
C ARG A 49 9.65 -1.35 3.06
N VAL A 50 9.97 -0.29 3.80
CA VAL A 50 9.07 0.86 3.99
C VAL A 50 8.78 1.55 2.65
N ARG A 51 9.77 1.68 1.77
CA ARG A 51 9.60 2.29 0.44
C ARG A 51 8.65 1.48 -0.44
N VAL A 52 8.78 0.15 -0.44
CA VAL A 52 7.88 -0.75 -1.16
C VAL A 52 6.46 -0.68 -0.60
N THR A 53 6.29 -0.68 0.73
CA THR A 53 4.96 -0.54 1.36
C THR A 53 4.32 0.81 1.00
N LYS A 54 5.09 1.90 0.99
CA LYS A 54 4.59 3.20 0.51
C LYS A 54 4.22 3.13 -0.98
N GLY A 55 5.03 2.49 -1.81
CA GLY A 55 4.75 2.29 -3.23
C GLY A 55 3.42 1.57 -3.45
N ALA A 56 3.17 0.48 -2.74
CA ALA A 56 1.89 -0.24 -2.77
C ALA A 56 0.71 0.65 -2.36
N GLY A 57 0.88 1.47 -1.31
CA GLY A 57 -0.12 2.46 -0.90
C GLY A 57 -0.41 3.50 -1.99
N VAL A 58 0.61 4.01 -2.69
CA VAL A 58 0.43 4.93 -3.83
C VAL A 58 -0.34 4.26 -4.97
N VAL A 59 -0.04 3.00 -5.30
CA VAL A 59 -0.78 2.24 -6.32
C VAL A 59 -2.26 2.14 -5.97
N LEU A 60 -2.60 1.84 -4.71
CA LEU A 60 -3.99 1.81 -4.25
C LEU A 60 -4.70 3.17 -4.42
N VAL A 61 -4.01 4.28 -4.12
CA VAL A 61 -4.56 5.62 -4.38
C VAL A 61 -4.85 5.83 -5.86
N VAL A 62 -3.92 5.48 -6.74
CA VAL A 62 -4.10 5.64 -8.20
C VAL A 62 -5.29 4.81 -8.69
N VAL A 63 -5.37 3.53 -8.33
CA VAL A 63 -6.48 2.65 -8.72
C VAL A 63 -7.81 3.16 -8.15
N GLY A 64 -7.80 3.66 -6.92
CA GLY A 64 -8.97 4.28 -6.31
C GLY A 64 -9.46 5.51 -7.08
N LEU A 65 -8.55 6.40 -7.47
CA LEU A 65 -8.89 7.58 -8.27
C LEU A 65 -9.47 7.21 -9.64
N VAL A 66 -8.89 6.23 -10.34
CA VAL A 66 -9.43 5.73 -11.61
C VAL A 66 -10.83 5.14 -11.41
N SER A 67 -11.05 4.40 -10.31
CA SER A 67 -12.36 3.83 -9.99
C SER A 67 -13.42 4.90 -9.71
N VAL A 68 -13.05 6.00 -9.02
CA VAL A 68 -13.94 7.15 -8.81
C VAL A 68 -14.26 7.83 -10.13
N ALA A 69 -13.26 8.07 -10.99
CA ALA A 69 -13.46 8.72 -12.28
C ALA A 69 -14.42 7.91 -13.18
N TYR A 70 -14.21 6.60 -13.29
CA TYR A 70 -15.09 5.70 -14.03
C TYR A 70 -16.49 5.62 -13.41
N GLY A 71 -16.57 5.46 -12.09
CA GLY A 71 -17.85 5.34 -11.38
C GLY A 71 -18.70 6.61 -11.38
N SER A 72 -18.11 7.77 -11.68
CA SER A 72 -18.78 9.07 -11.80
C SER A 72 -19.09 9.49 -13.25
N GLY A 73 -18.65 8.70 -14.24
CA GLY A 73 -18.86 9.00 -15.66
C GLY A 73 -17.96 10.13 -16.20
N ILE A 74 -16.85 10.44 -15.51
CA ILE A 74 -15.81 11.34 -16.02
C ILE A 74 -15.03 10.66 -17.15
N VAL A 75 -14.89 9.33 -17.05
CA VAL A 75 -14.25 8.42 -18.03
C VAL A 75 -15.24 7.37 -18.46
#